data_AF-A0A453KAI0-F1
#
_entry.id   AF-A0A453KAI0-F1
#
_cell.length_a   1.000
_cell.length_b   1.000
_cell.length_c   1.000
_cell.angle_alpha   90.00
_cell.angle_beta   90.00
_cell.angle_gamma   90.00
#
_symmetry.space_group_name_H-M   'P 1'
#
loop_
_entity.id
_entity.type
_entity.pdbx_description
1 polymer ?
#
loop_
_entity_poly.entity_id
_entity_poly.type
_entity_poly.pdbx_seq_one_letter_code
_entity_poly.pdbx_strand_id
1 'polypeptide(L)'
;MARRLLVVLPVVLLGLAFQAILRPPPTKRCGSAGGPPVTSPRIKLRDGRYLAYREDGVQRDKAKYKIITVHAFDSTKDFPSPVS
;
A
#
# COMPACT_ATOMS: atom_id res chain seq x y z
N MET A 1 32.06 -29.13 10.55
CA MET A 1 31.41 -27.87 10.99
C MET A 1 32.04 -26.63 10.33
N ALA A 2 33.33 -26.35 10.51
CA ALA A 2 33.99 -25.15 9.99
C ALA A 2 33.85 -24.93 8.46
N ARG A 3 34.03 -25.96 7.64
CA ARG A 3 33.93 -25.86 6.17
C ARG A 3 32.54 -25.44 5.66
N ARG A 4 31.47 -25.79 6.37
CA ARG A 4 30.10 -25.36 6.02
C ARG A 4 29.88 -23.89 6.40
N LEU A 5 30.42 -23.45 7.53
CA LEU A 5 30.36 -22.05 7.97
C LEU A 5 31.08 -21.11 6.99
N LEU A 6 32.20 -21.55 6.40
CA LEU A 6 32.93 -20.79 5.37
C LEU A 6 32.09 -20.47 4.13
N VAL A 7 31.06 -21.27 3.83
CA VAL A 7 30.17 -21.06 2.67
C VAL A 7 28.88 -20.38 3.08
N VAL A 8 28.29 -20.78 4.21
CA VAL A 8 27.01 -20.22 4.69
C VAL A 8 27.15 -18.74 5.08
N LEU A 9 28.23 -18.37 5.77
CA LEU A 9 28.44 -17.00 6.23
C LEU A 9 28.48 -15.98 5.07
N PRO A 10 29.30 -16.14 4.00
CA PRO A 10 29.32 -15.18 2.90
C PRO A 10 28.00 -15.13 2.13
N VAL A 11 27.27 -16.25 2.01
CA VAL A 11 25.94 -16.26 1.36
C VAL A 11 24.94 -15.43 2.16
N VAL A 12 24.91 -15.59 3.49
CA VAL A 12 24.04 -14.79 4.36
C VAL A 12 24.43 -13.32 4.32
N LEU A 13 25.71 -12.99 4.41
CA LEU A 13 26.21 -11.61 4.32
C LEU A 13 25.86 -10.97 2.98
N LEU A 14 26.03 -11.70 1.87
CA LEU A 14 25.66 -11.23 0.54
C LEU A 14 24.14 -11.01 0.43
N GLY A 15 23.33 -11.91 1.00
CA GLY A 15 21.88 -11.76 1.05
C GLY A 15 21.43 -10.53 1.83
N LEU A 16 22.04 -10.27 2.99
CA LEU A 16 21.76 -9.07 3.80
C LEU A 16 22.21 -7.78 3.08
N ALA A 17 23.39 -7.79 2.48
CA ALA A 17 23.89 -6.66 1.70
C ALA A 17 22.98 -6.37 0.50
N PHE A 18 22.55 -7.40 -0.23
CA PHE A 18 21.63 -7.29 -1.35
C PHE A 18 20.28 -6.72 -0.91
N GLN A 19 19.71 -7.22 0.19
CA GLN A 19 18.48 -6.66 0.77
C GLN A 19 18.63 -5.20 1.18
N ALA A 20 19.77 -4.82 1.76
CA ALA A 20 20.02 -3.45 2.19
C ALA A 20 20.18 -2.48 1.01
N ILE A 21 20.87 -2.90 -0.05
CA ILE A 21 21.13 -2.09 -1.25
C ILE A 21 19.85 -1.94 -2.10
N LEU A 22 19.11 -3.03 -2.30
CA LEU A 22 17.91 -3.02 -3.13
C LEU A 22 16.66 -2.56 -2.40
N ARG A 23 16.74 -2.22 -1.11
CA ARG A 23 15.59 -1.73 -0.37
C ARG A 23 15.11 -0.42 -1.01
N PRO A 24 13.88 -0.37 -1.55
CA PRO A 24 13.39 0.87 -2.11
C PRO A 24 13.33 1.94 -1.01
N PRO A 25 13.54 3.22 -1.36
CA PRO A 25 13.38 4.30 -0.39
C PRO A 25 11.97 4.26 0.22
N PRO A 26 11.80 4.69 1.48
CA PRO A 26 10.49 4.77 2.09
C PRO A 26 9.51 5.52 1.19
N THR A 27 8.34 4.93 0.96
CA THR A 27 7.33 5.54 0.12
C THR A 27 6.88 6.87 0.74
N LYS A 28 6.90 7.93 -0.08
CA LYS A 28 6.42 9.24 0.36
C LYS A 28 4.90 9.24 0.41
N ARG A 29 4.33 9.87 1.43
CA ARG A 29 2.88 10.00 1.56
C ARG A 29 2.31 10.84 0.42
N CYS A 30 1.17 10.44 -0.14
CA CYS A 30 0.49 11.24 -1.15
C CYS A 30 0.09 12.62 -0.59
N GLY A 31 0.47 13.69 -1.28
CA GLY A 31 0.30 15.08 -0.87
C GLY A 31 1.42 15.65 0.00
N SER A 32 2.50 14.89 0.26
CA SER A 32 3.70 15.43 0.91
C SER A 32 4.68 16.03 -0.10
N ALA A 33 5.61 16.88 0.35
CA ALA A 33 6.59 17.53 -0.51
C ALA A 33 7.42 16.49 -1.31
N GLY A 34 7.34 16.59 -2.64
CA GLY A 34 7.99 15.65 -3.55
C GLY A 34 7.46 14.22 -3.50
N GLY A 35 6.29 14.00 -2.91
CA GLY A 35 5.53 12.74 -2.96
C GLY A 35 4.46 12.75 -4.05
N PRO A 36 3.78 11.62 -4.30
CA PRO A 36 2.71 11.54 -5.29
C PRO A 36 1.55 12.50 -4.97
N PRO A 37 0.78 12.96 -5.96
CA PRO A 37 -0.41 13.76 -5.71
C PRO A 37 -1.52 12.94 -5.05
N VAL A 38 -2.49 13.64 -4.46
CA VAL A 38 -3.70 13.03 -3.91
C VAL A 38 -4.73 12.97 -5.03
N THR A 39 -5.02 11.77 -5.54
CA THR A 39 -5.89 11.57 -6.71
C THR A 39 -7.29 11.07 -6.38
N SER A 40 -7.61 10.87 -5.10
CA SER A 40 -8.92 10.33 -4.68
C SER A 40 -9.34 10.84 -3.31
N PRO A 41 -10.66 10.81 -3.01
CA PRO A 41 -11.17 11.07 -1.68
C PRO A 41 -10.53 10.17 -0.61
N ARG A 42 -10.42 10.70 0.62
CA ARG A 42 -9.80 10.00 1.73
C ARG A 42 -10.54 10.23 3.03
N ILE A 43 -10.60 9.19 3.86
CA ILE A 43 -11.08 9.26 5.25
C ILE A 43 -9.86 9.32 6.16
N LYS A 44 -9.79 10.34 7.02
CA LYS A 44 -8.75 10.43 8.06
C LYS A 44 -9.15 9.51 9.23
N LEU A 45 -8.30 8.54 9.54
CA LEU A 45 -8.47 7.61 10.65
C LEU A 45 -8.04 8.26 11.97
N ARG A 46 -8.43 7.64 13.10
CA ARG A 46 -8.11 8.15 14.45
C ARG A 46 -6.61 8.27 14.71
N ASP A 47 -5.81 7.38 14.12
CA ASP A 47 -4.35 7.38 14.22
C ASP A 47 -3.67 8.37 13.23
N GLY A 48 -4.44 9.16 12.50
CA GLY A 48 -3.96 10.15 11.54
C GLY A 48 -3.59 9.58 10.16
N ARG A 49 -3.72 8.27 9.93
CA ARG A 49 -3.58 7.69 8.58
C ARG A 49 -4.79 8.05 7.71
N TYR A 50 -4.62 7.89 6.40
CA TYR A 50 -5.69 8.13 5.42
C TYR A 50 -6.07 6.85 4.70
N LEU A 51 -7.37 6.53 4.68
CA LEU A 51 -7.94 5.48 3.86
C LEU A 51 -8.46 6.09 2.56
N ALA A 52 -7.86 5.73 1.42
CA ALA A 52 -8.36 6.13 0.12
C ALA A 52 -9.59 5.31 -0.28
N TYR A 53 -10.57 5.96 -0.91
CA TYR A 53 -11.77 5.28 -1.39
C TYR A 53 -12.20 5.85 -2.74
N ARG A 54 -13.05 5.09 -3.42
CA ARG A 54 -13.78 5.51 -4.62
C ARG A 54 -15.27 5.46 -4.30
N GLU A 55 -16.03 6.40 -4.84
CA GLU A 55 -17.49 6.43 -4.77
C GLU A 55 -18.02 6.39 -6.20
N ASP A 56 -19.03 5.57 -6.43
CA ASP A 56 -19.76 5.46 -7.69
C ASP A 56 -21.27 5.58 -7.42
N GLY A 57 -22.04 6.14 -8.37
CA GLY A 57 -23.47 6.39 -8.22
C GLY A 57 -23.80 7.69 -7.47
N VAL A 58 -24.80 7.65 -6.59
CA VAL A 58 -25.22 8.83 -5.81
C VAL A 58 -24.20 9.12 -4.69
N GLN A 59 -23.78 10.38 -4.58
CA GLN A 59 -22.84 10.82 -3.55
C GLN A 59 -23.26 10.36 -2.14
N ARG A 60 -22.30 9.94 -1.32
CA ARG A 60 -22.54 9.32 -0.01
C ARG A 60 -23.38 10.19 0.95
N ASP A 61 -23.27 11.50 0.88
CA ASP A 61 -24.05 12.44 1.70
C ASP A 61 -25.55 12.45 1.34
N LYS A 62 -25.89 12.05 0.10
CA LYS A 62 -27.26 12.04 -0.44
C LYS A 62 -27.85 10.64 -0.60
N ALA A 63 -27.02 9.60 -0.59
CA ALA A 63 -27.46 8.22 -0.84
C ALA A 63 -28.32 7.66 0.32
N LYS A 64 -29.50 7.13 -0.01
CA LYS A 64 -30.40 6.44 0.95
C LYS A 64 -29.85 5.07 1.38
N TYR A 65 -29.24 4.34 0.45
CA TYR A 65 -28.60 3.04 0.68
C TYR A 65 -27.13 3.13 0.30
N LYS A 66 -26.25 2.50 1.09
CA LYS A 66 -24.79 2.57 0.92
C LYS A 66 -24.23 1.16 1.00
N ILE A 67 -23.51 0.76 -0.04
CA ILE A 67 -22.83 -0.54 -0.12
C ILE A 67 -21.33 -0.26 -0.07
N ILE A 68 -20.62 -0.98 0.80
CA ILE A 68 -19.16 -0.86 0.94
C ILE A 68 -18.55 -2.14 0.39
N THR A 69 -17.71 -2.00 -0.65
CA THR A 69 -16.97 -3.11 -1.24
C THR A 69 -15.51 -3.01 -0.80
N VAL A 70 -14.95 -4.14 -0.35
CA VAL A 70 -13.53 -4.25 0.01
C VAL A 70 -12.85 -5.12 -1.06
N HIS A 71 -11.77 -4.61 -1.64
CA HIS A 71 -11.02 -5.34 -2.66
C HIS A 71 -10.20 -6.49 -2.04
N ALA A 72 -9.86 -7.48 -2.87
CA ALA A 72 -8.97 -8.57 -2.47
C ALA A 72 -7.52 -8.09 -2.28
N PHE A 73 -6.67 -8.98 -1.76
CA PHE A 73 -5.23 -8.75 -1.70
C PHE A 73 -4.66 -8.49 -3.10
N ASP A 74 -3.63 -7.63 -3.19
CA ASP A 74 -2.99 -7.21 -4.44
C ASP A 74 -3.93 -6.48 -5.45
N SER A 75 -4.97 -5.82 -4.93
CA SER A 75 -5.88 -4.97 -5.70
C SER A 75 -5.97 -3.57 -5.10
N THR A 76 -6.83 -2.71 -5.66
CA THR A 76 -7.01 -1.33 -5.21
C THR A 76 -8.50 -0.96 -5.15
N LYS A 77 -8.79 0.23 -4.61
CA LYS A 77 -10.14 0.85 -4.64
C LYS A 77 -10.72 1.04 -6.05
N ASP A 78 -9.89 0.93 -7.09
CA ASP A 78 -10.30 1.12 -8.49
C ASP A 78 -10.72 -0.21 -9.14
N PHE A 79 -10.82 -1.29 -8.37
CA PHE A 79 -11.37 -2.57 -8.84
C PHE A 79 -12.82 -2.41 -9.31
N PRO A 80 -13.22 -3.03 -10.45
CA PRO A 80 -14.58 -2.96 -10.94
C PRO A 80 -15.58 -3.49 -9.92
N SER A 81 -16.47 -2.62 -9.45
CA SER A 81 -17.56 -3.04 -8.58
C SER A 81 -18.62 -3.76 -9.43
N PRO A 82 -19.14 -4.93 -9.01
CA PRO A 82 -20.22 -5.61 -9.73
C PRO A 82 -21.60 -4.95 -9.52
N VAL A 83 -21.67 -3.81 -8.82
CA VAL A 83 -22.91 -3.17 -8.35
C VAL A 83 -23.21 -1.87 -9.12
N SER A 84 -22.60 -1.70 -10.29
CA SER A 84 -22.70 -0.48 -11.12
C SER A 84 -23.60 -0.69 -12.33
#